data_AF-A0A6M0EYG8-F1
#
_entry.id   AF-A0A6M0EYG8-F1
#
_cell.length_a   1.000
_cell.length_b   1.000
_cell.length_c   1.000
_cell.angle_alpha   90.00
_cell.angle_beta   90.00
_cell.angle_gamma   90.00
#
_symmetry.space_group_name_H-M   'P 1'
#
loop_
_entity.id
_entity.type
_entity.pdbx_description
1 polymer ?
#
loop_
_entity_poly.entity_id
_entity_poly.type
_entity_poly.pdbx_seq_one_letter_code
_entity_poly.pdbx_strand_id
1 'polypeptide(L)'
;MEIPNLWIRCPQSNPKANLRLFCLPYAGGGSSIFRFWHRELTSNVELCPIELPGRENRIREKPISNLEVLTEKLVEIFLPHSEQPFALFGHSMGALIAYELARKLQQKNINPVYLFVSGRQAPNIPELYPPFHLLPDAEFIEKLTNIYPSMPDAVLKEEELMQLFLPVLRADFALVETYIPP
;
A
#
# COMPACT_ATOMS: atom_id res chain seq x y z
N MET A 1 -2.25 14.93 -24.19
CA MET A 1 -2.26 13.52 -23.73
C MET A 1 -2.16 13.56 -22.23
N GLU A 2 -3.23 13.22 -21.50
CA GLU A 2 -3.13 13.03 -20.06
C GLU A 2 -2.13 11.91 -19.79
N ILE A 3 -1.12 12.19 -18.96
CA ILE A 3 -0.22 11.17 -18.45
C ILE A 3 -1.12 10.22 -17.64
N PRO A 4 -1.17 8.91 -17.95
CA PRO A 4 -2.02 7.99 -17.20
C PRO A 4 -1.65 8.07 -15.72
N ASN A 5 -2.64 8.20 -14.85
CA ASN A 5 -2.43 8.15 -13.40
C ASN A 5 -1.96 6.73 -13.03
N LEU A 6 -0.65 6.52 -12.99
CA LEU A 6 -0.05 5.21 -12.71
C LEU A 6 -0.28 4.73 -11.28
N TRP A 7 -0.75 5.60 -10.38
CA TRP A 7 -0.97 5.27 -8.97
C TRP A 7 -2.28 4.55 -8.72
N ILE A 8 -3.31 4.77 -9.55
CA ILE A 8 -4.64 4.21 -9.32
C ILE A 8 -4.96 3.26 -10.47
N ARG A 9 -5.12 1.98 -10.13
CA ARG A 9 -5.63 0.98 -11.06
C ARG A 9 -7.15 0.94 -10.95
N CYS A 10 -7.82 0.73 -12.08
CA CYS A 10 -9.24 0.44 -12.11
C CYS A 10 -9.43 -0.81 -12.99
N PRO A 11 -9.43 -2.03 -12.40
CA PRO A 11 -9.55 -3.27 -13.16
C PRO A 11 -10.81 -3.33 -14.02
N GLN A 12 -11.89 -2.69 -13.55
CA GLN A 12 -13.13 -2.49 -14.29
C GLN A 12 -13.64 -1.07 -14.01
N SER A 13 -13.61 -0.20 -15.01
CA SER A 13 -14.12 1.16 -14.88
C SER A 13 -15.64 1.16 -14.67
N ASN A 14 -16.10 1.95 -13.70
CA ASN A 14 -17.51 2.11 -13.37
C ASN A 14 -17.82 3.59 -13.09
N PRO A 15 -18.05 4.42 -14.13
CA PRO A 15 -18.34 5.85 -13.96
C PRO A 15 -19.67 6.14 -13.26
N LYS A 16 -20.52 5.12 -13.07
CA LYS A 16 -21.81 5.22 -12.36
C LYS A 16 -21.72 4.77 -10.90
N ALA A 17 -20.53 4.41 -10.41
CA ALA A 17 -20.36 4.05 -9.02
C ALA A 17 -20.67 5.24 -8.11
N ASN A 18 -21.36 4.96 -7.01
CA ASN A 18 -21.67 5.95 -5.97
C ASN A 18 -20.57 6.01 -4.90
N LEU A 19 -19.63 5.06 -4.93
CA LEU A 19 -18.51 4.95 -3.99
C LEU A 19 -17.27 4.45 -4.72
N ARG A 20 -16.12 5.08 -4.48
CA ARG A 20 -14.80 4.52 -4.85
C ARG A 20 -14.16 3.86 -3.64
N LEU A 21 -13.69 2.63 -3.82
CA LEU A 21 -12.93 1.91 -2.79
C LEU A 21 -11.45 1.89 -3.17
N PHE A 22 -10.64 2.71 -2.50
CA PHE A 22 -9.21 2.72 -2.70
C PHE A 22 -8.52 1.69 -1.81
N CYS A 23 -7.79 0.77 -2.42
CA CYS A 23 -7.18 -0.36 -1.71
C CYS A 23 -5.66 -0.25 -1.67
N LEU A 24 -5.07 -0.23 -0.48
CA LEU A 24 -3.63 -0.16 -0.25
C LEU A 24 -3.08 -1.54 0.15
N PRO A 25 -2.07 -2.06 -0.58
CA PRO A 25 -1.56 -3.41 -0.37
C PRO A 25 -0.67 -3.53 0.87
N TYR A 26 -0.40 -4.76 1.28
CA TYR A 26 0.59 -5.10 2.30
C TYR A 26 2.03 -4.96 1.77
N ALA A 27 3.03 -5.06 2.65
CA ALA A 27 4.45 -4.96 2.31
C ALA A 27 4.87 -6.01 1.27
N GLY A 28 5.59 -5.60 0.23
CA GLY A 28 5.92 -6.42 -0.95
C GLY A 28 4.75 -6.69 -1.89
N GLY A 29 3.50 -6.44 -1.47
CA GLY A 29 2.31 -6.60 -2.29
C GLY A 29 2.15 -5.49 -3.32
N GLY A 30 1.55 -5.83 -4.47
CA GLY A 30 1.15 -4.89 -5.50
C GLY A 30 -0.35 -4.67 -5.56
N SER A 31 -0.80 -3.81 -6.46
CA SER A 31 -2.22 -3.50 -6.68
C SER A 31 -3.02 -4.73 -7.17
N SER A 32 -2.35 -5.68 -7.83
CA SER A 32 -2.97 -6.87 -8.42
C SER A 32 -3.52 -7.87 -7.40
N ILE A 33 -3.19 -7.75 -6.11
CA ILE A 33 -3.78 -8.59 -5.05
C ILE A 33 -5.29 -8.37 -4.94
N PHE A 34 -5.76 -7.18 -5.32
CA PHE A 34 -7.17 -6.79 -5.27
C PHE A 34 -7.90 -7.08 -6.60
N ARG A 35 -7.21 -7.56 -7.65
CA ARG A 35 -7.74 -7.54 -9.04
C ARG A 35 -9.10 -8.19 -9.23
N PHE A 36 -9.44 -9.21 -8.43
CA PHE A 36 -10.70 -9.95 -8.55
C PHE A 36 -11.81 -9.44 -7.63
N TRP A 37 -11.53 -8.49 -6.74
CA TRP A 37 -12.53 -7.98 -5.78
C TRP A 37 -13.72 -7.31 -6.48
N HIS A 38 -13.54 -6.74 -7.68
CA HIS A 38 -14.63 -6.15 -8.46
C HIS A 38 -15.78 -7.14 -8.75
N ARG A 39 -15.52 -8.45 -8.70
CA ARG A 39 -16.53 -9.50 -8.93
C ARG A 39 -17.45 -9.71 -7.74
N GLU A 40 -16.96 -9.42 -6.54
CA GLU A 40 -17.65 -9.63 -5.27
C GLU A 40 -18.22 -8.32 -4.72
N LEU A 41 -17.76 -7.18 -5.22
CA LEU A 41 -18.28 -5.87 -4.86
C LEU A 41 -19.64 -5.63 -5.50
N THR A 42 -20.49 -4.86 -4.80
CA THR A 42 -21.77 -4.42 -5.37
C THR A 42 -21.52 -3.51 -6.57
N SER A 43 -22.46 -3.48 -7.52
CA SER A 43 -22.36 -2.70 -8.75
C SER A 43 -22.22 -1.18 -8.55
N ASN A 44 -22.42 -0.70 -7.32
CA ASN A 44 -22.32 0.72 -6.96
C ASN A 44 -20.93 1.11 -6.42
N VAL A 45 -19.99 0.16 -6.33
CA VAL A 45 -18.62 0.41 -5.86
C VAL A 45 -17.64 0.25 -7.02
N GLU A 46 -16.81 1.26 -7.27
CA GLU A 46 -15.67 1.19 -8.17
C GLU A 46 -14.42 0.80 -7.37
N LEU A 47 -13.75 -0.27 -7.76
CA LEU A 47 -12.51 -0.72 -7.13
C LEU A 47 -11.31 0.06 -7.69
N CYS A 48 -10.56 0.70 -6.80
CA CYS A 48 -9.44 1.57 -7.15
C CYS A 48 -8.14 1.16 -6.42
N PRO A 49 -7.47 0.04 -6.76
CA PRO A 49 -6.26 -0.38 -6.08
C PRO A 49 -5.10 0.60 -6.31
N ILE A 50 -4.33 0.87 -5.26
CA ILE A 50 -3.18 1.78 -5.31
C ILE A 50 -1.92 1.00 -5.71
N GLU A 51 -1.25 1.44 -6.78
CA GLU A 51 0.00 0.88 -7.27
C GLU A 51 1.19 1.76 -6.82
N LEU A 52 1.85 1.33 -5.75
CA LEU A 52 3.03 1.99 -5.18
C LEU A 52 4.25 1.89 -6.13
N PRO A 53 5.21 2.82 -6.08
CA PRO A 53 6.40 2.75 -6.93
C PRO A 53 7.28 1.56 -6.60
N GLY A 54 8.05 1.10 -7.59
CA GLY A 54 9.00 0.00 -7.47
C GLY A 54 8.41 -1.38 -7.67
N ARG A 55 7.13 -1.51 -8.03
CA ARG A 55 6.50 -2.82 -8.29
C ARG A 55 5.56 -2.79 -9.47
N GLU A 56 5.23 -3.96 -9.99
CA GLU A 56 4.29 -4.14 -11.10
C GLU A 56 4.64 -3.23 -12.30
N ASN A 57 3.71 -2.43 -12.81
CA ASN A 57 4.00 -1.56 -13.96
C ASN A 57 4.88 -0.36 -13.61
N ARG A 58 5.15 -0.14 -12.31
CA ARG A 58 6.04 0.88 -11.77
C ARG A 58 7.36 0.29 -11.24
N ILE A 59 7.73 -0.92 -11.68
CA ILE A 59 8.94 -1.65 -11.26
C ILE A 59 10.25 -0.86 -11.47
N ARG A 60 10.30 0.05 -12.45
CA ARG A 60 11.47 0.89 -12.73
C ARG A 60 11.58 2.14 -11.85
N GLU A 61 10.53 2.45 -11.09
CA GLU A 61 10.53 3.61 -10.20
C GLU A 61 11.18 3.24 -8.87
N LYS A 62 11.85 4.22 -8.23
CA LYS A 62 12.43 4.00 -6.90
C LYS A 62 11.31 3.82 -5.86
N PRO A 63 11.30 2.74 -5.05
CA PRO A 63 10.38 2.62 -3.92
C PRO A 63 10.50 3.80 -2.95
N ILE A 64 9.38 4.21 -2.34
CA ILE A 64 9.37 5.25 -1.31
C ILE A 64 9.44 4.59 0.06
N SER A 65 10.41 4.98 0.87
CA SER A 65 10.69 4.40 2.19
C SER A 65 10.36 5.34 3.36
N ASN A 66 9.75 6.48 3.11
CA ASN A 66 9.32 7.44 4.13
C ASN A 66 7.80 7.66 4.03
N LEU A 67 7.08 7.40 5.12
CA LEU A 67 5.63 7.42 5.15
C LEU A 67 5.05 8.82 4.97
N GLU A 68 5.72 9.84 5.49
CA GLU A 68 5.31 11.24 5.33
C GLU A 68 5.33 11.63 3.85
N VAL A 69 6.45 11.35 3.17
CA VAL A 69 6.62 11.61 1.74
C VAL A 69 5.63 10.81 0.89
N LEU A 70 5.40 9.54 1.23
CA LEU A 70 4.45 8.70 0.51
C LEU A 70 3.02 9.26 0.63
N THR A 71 2.60 9.60 1.84
CA THR A 71 1.24 10.06 2.10
C THR A 71 0.99 11.46 1.56
N GLU A 72 1.99 12.36 1.54
CA GLU A 72 1.89 13.65 0.84
C GLU A 72 1.60 13.47 -0.65
N LYS A 73 2.34 12.58 -1.32
CA LYS A 73 2.09 12.25 -2.74
C LYS A 73 0.69 11.67 -2.93
N LEU A 74 0.29 10.74 -2.07
CA LEU A 74 -1.05 10.14 -2.13
C LEU A 74 -2.14 11.21 -1.94
N VAL A 75 -1.95 12.19 -1.06
CA VAL A 75 -2.90 13.31 -0.94
C VAL A 75 -3.07 14.02 -2.28
N GLU A 76 -1.98 14.42 -2.94
CA GLU A 76 -2.03 15.09 -4.26
C GLU A 76 -2.78 14.25 -5.30
N ILE A 77 -2.57 12.94 -5.29
CA ILE A 77 -3.22 11.98 -6.20
C ILE A 77 -4.71 11.86 -5.91
N PHE A 78 -5.12 11.99 -4.65
CA PHE A 78 -6.51 11.83 -4.23
C PHE A 78 -7.34 13.11 -4.38
N LEU A 79 -6.72 14.30 -4.39
CA LEU A 79 -7.44 15.57 -4.53
C LEU A 79 -8.41 15.61 -5.74
N PRO A 80 -8.04 15.14 -6.94
CA PRO A 80 -8.97 15.13 -8.08
C PRO A 80 -10.16 14.18 -7.91
N HIS A 81 -10.10 13.25 -6.94
CA HIS A 81 -11.12 12.24 -6.71
C HIS A 81 -11.99 12.54 -5.47
N SER A 82 -11.73 13.64 -4.75
CA SER A 82 -12.37 13.95 -3.47
C SER A 82 -13.82 14.43 -3.57
N GLU A 83 -14.31 14.77 -4.77
CA GLU A 83 -15.70 15.21 -4.97
C GLU A 83 -16.72 14.06 -4.87
N GLN A 84 -16.27 12.82 -5.09
CA GLN A 84 -17.12 11.64 -4.96
C GLN A 84 -16.90 10.97 -3.60
N PRO A 85 -17.94 10.36 -3.00
CA PRO A 85 -17.76 9.53 -1.82
C PRO A 85 -16.72 8.45 -2.08
N PHE A 86 -15.79 8.29 -1.14
CA PHE A 86 -14.77 7.25 -1.22
C PHE A 86 -14.49 6.61 0.13
N ALA A 87 -14.05 5.36 0.09
CA ALA A 87 -13.56 4.61 1.23
C ALA A 87 -12.10 4.22 1.02
N LEU A 88 -11.38 4.05 2.12
CA LEU A 88 -10.02 3.53 2.13
C LEU A 88 -10.02 2.14 2.75
N PHE A 89 -9.37 1.19 2.09
CA PHE A 89 -9.04 -0.11 2.65
C PHE A 89 -7.52 -0.28 2.66
N GLY A 90 -6.97 -0.78 3.77
CA GLY A 90 -5.57 -1.14 3.84
C GLY A 90 -5.34 -2.42 4.62
N HIS A 91 -4.41 -3.26 4.15
CA HIS A 91 -3.99 -4.47 4.85
C HIS A 91 -2.53 -4.38 5.32
N SER A 92 -2.27 -4.73 6.58
CA SER A 92 -0.93 -4.68 7.21
C SER A 92 -0.28 -3.30 7.03
N MET A 93 0.85 -3.20 6.31
CA MET A 93 1.46 -1.92 5.92
C MET A 93 0.45 -0.96 5.26
N GLY A 94 -0.38 -1.46 4.33
CA GLY A 94 -1.39 -0.67 3.66
C GLY A 94 -2.42 -0.06 4.62
N ALA A 95 -2.66 -0.71 5.75
CA ALA A 95 -3.57 -0.21 6.78
C ALA A 95 -2.99 1.03 7.49
N LEU A 96 -1.68 1.02 7.76
CA LEU A 96 -0.97 2.19 8.28
C LEU A 96 -0.97 3.35 7.28
N ILE A 97 -0.71 3.06 5.99
CA ILE A 97 -0.75 4.08 4.93
C ILE A 97 -2.16 4.66 4.80
N ALA A 98 -3.20 3.82 4.81
CA ALA A 98 -4.59 4.26 4.75
C ALA A 98 -4.98 5.17 5.91
N TYR A 99 -4.53 4.83 7.14
CA TYR A 99 -4.76 5.64 8.33
C TYR A 99 -4.11 7.02 8.23
N GLU A 100 -2.81 7.09 7.90
CA GLU A 100 -2.11 8.37 7.76
C GLU A 100 -2.65 9.22 6.61
N LEU A 101 -3.00 8.59 5.49
CA LEU A 101 -3.67 9.25 4.37
C LEU A 101 -5.01 9.85 4.81
N ALA A 102 -5.84 9.10 5.53
CA ALA A 102 -7.12 9.60 6.04
C ALA A 102 -6.92 10.82 6.95
N ARG A 103 -5.95 10.75 7.88
CA ARG A 103 -5.62 11.84 8.80
C ARG A 103 -5.20 13.11 8.05
N LYS A 104 -4.35 12.99 7.03
CA LYS A 104 -3.90 14.13 6.22
C LYS A 104 -4.99 14.71 5.32
N LEU A 105 -5.85 13.87 4.74
CA LEU A 105 -7.00 14.32 3.97
C LEU A 105 -7.99 15.07 4.87
N GLN A 106 -8.22 14.58 6.10
CA GLN A 106 -9.10 15.24 7.07
C GLN A 106 -8.64 16.65 7.42
N GLN A 107 -7.32 16.90 7.53
CA GLN A 107 -6.76 18.26 7.72
C GLN A 107 -7.09 19.21 6.56
N LYS A 108 -7.44 18.67 5.39
CA LYS A 108 -7.90 19.43 4.21
C LYS A 108 -9.43 19.41 4.03
N ASN A 109 -10.18 18.98 5.06
CA ASN A 109 -11.63 18.80 5.03
C ASN A 109 -12.13 17.75 4.02
N ILE A 110 -11.26 16.82 3.62
CA ILE A 110 -11.61 15.69 2.75
C ILE A 110 -11.68 14.44 3.62
N ASN A 111 -12.86 13.85 3.76
CA ASN A 111 -13.07 12.72 4.66
C ASN A 111 -13.47 11.48 3.87
N PRO A 112 -12.76 10.34 4.02
CA PRO A 112 -13.30 9.07 3.55
C PRO A 112 -14.57 8.75 4.33
N VAL A 113 -15.58 8.20 3.65
CA VAL A 113 -16.81 7.75 4.32
C VAL A 113 -16.56 6.54 5.22
N TYR A 114 -15.55 5.73 4.88
CA TYR A 114 -15.11 4.58 5.65
C TYR A 114 -13.59 4.41 5.56
N LEU A 115 -12.99 4.02 6.68
CA LEU A 115 -11.61 3.52 6.76
C LEU A 115 -11.64 2.08 7.26
N PHE A 116 -11.23 1.14 6.42
CA PHE A 116 -11.10 -0.27 6.74
C PHE A 116 -9.64 -0.60 7.02
N VAL A 117 -9.35 -0.96 8.27
CA VAL A 117 -8.00 -1.33 8.75
C VAL A 117 -7.97 -2.84 8.95
N SER A 118 -7.09 -3.55 8.23
CA SER A 118 -7.03 -5.03 8.25
C SER A 118 -5.63 -5.52 8.61
N GLY A 119 -5.53 -6.52 9.49
CA GLY A 119 -4.26 -7.22 9.78
C GLY A 119 -3.15 -6.35 10.36
N ARG A 120 -3.50 -5.31 11.13
CA ARG A 120 -2.55 -4.34 11.70
C ARG A 120 -2.99 -3.94 13.10
N GLN A 121 -2.03 -3.82 14.01
CA GLN A 121 -2.26 -3.27 15.36
C GLN A 121 -2.56 -1.77 15.30
N ALA A 122 -3.16 -1.23 16.35
CA ALA A 122 -3.41 0.21 16.43
C ALA A 122 -2.08 1.00 16.35
N PRO A 123 -2.04 2.18 15.71
CA PRO A 123 -0.82 2.95 15.49
C PRO A 123 -0.01 3.26 16.76
N ASN A 124 -0.68 3.39 17.91
CA ASN A 124 -0.07 3.68 19.20
C ASN A 124 0.51 2.45 19.92
N ILE A 125 0.36 1.25 19.36
CA ILE A 125 0.94 0.01 19.89
C ILE A 125 2.33 -0.15 19.26
N PRO A 126 3.40 -0.33 20.07
CA PRO A 126 4.74 -0.57 19.55
C PRO A 126 4.81 -1.83 18.67
N GLU A 127 5.69 -1.80 17.67
CA GLU A 127 5.97 -2.98 16.84
C GLU A 127 6.49 -4.14 17.68
N LEU A 128 6.08 -5.36 17.31
CA LEU A 128 6.46 -6.58 18.02
C LEU A 128 7.95 -6.90 17.91
N TYR A 129 8.58 -6.48 16.81
CA TYR A 129 9.98 -6.75 16.51
C TYR A 129 10.77 -5.45 16.38
N PRO A 130 12.05 -5.45 16.79
CA PRO A 130 12.92 -4.31 16.53
C PRO A 130 13.15 -4.14 15.03
N PRO A 131 13.36 -2.90 14.55
CA PRO A 131 13.61 -2.60 13.15
C PRO A 131 14.72 -3.47 12.56
N PHE A 132 14.52 -3.96 11.34
CA PHE A 132 15.50 -4.79 10.64
C PHE A 132 15.64 -4.46 9.15
N HIS A 133 14.93 -3.45 8.64
CA HIS A 133 15.08 -2.97 7.27
C HIS A 133 16.50 -2.48 6.91
N LEU A 134 17.37 -2.26 7.90
CA LEU A 134 18.78 -1.86 7.73
C LEU A 134 19.78 -3.00 7.85
N LEU A 135 19.35 -4.23 8.19
CA LEU A 135 20.26 -5.38 8.25
C LEU A 135 20.88 -5.67 6.87
N PRO A 136 22.06 -6.31 6.79
CA PRO A 136 22.59 -6.84 5.52
C PRO A 136 21.58 -7.76 4.81
N ASP A 137 21.69 -7.91 3.49
CA ASP A 137 20.68 -8.62 2.67
C ASP A 137 20.39 -10.04 3.17
N ALA A 138 21.42 -10.84 3.46
CA ALA A 138 21.25 -12.20 3.97
C ALA A 138 20.47 -12.23 5.30
N GLU A 139 20.82 -11.35 6.23
CA GLU A 139 20.16 -11.26 7.55
C GLU A 139 18.74 -10.71 7.45
N PHE A 140 18.49 -9.75 6.54
CA PHE A 140 17.15 -9.24 6.26
C PHE A 140 16.25 -10.35 5.70
N ILE A 141 16.74 -11.12 4.72
CA ILE A 141 16.01 -12.23 4.12
C ILE A 141 15.71 -13.30 5.18
N GLU A 142 16.70 -13.69 5.97
CA GLU A 142 16.53 -14.68 7.05
C GLU A 142 15.48 -14.21 8.06
N LYS A 143 15.53 -12.96 8.48
CA LYS A 143 14.55 -12.42 9.43
C LYS A 143 13.16 -12.31 8.81
N LEU A 144 13.07 -11.91 7.54
CA LEU A 144 11.82 -11.83 6.80
C LEU A 144 11.13 -13.19 6.68
N THR A 145 11.87 -14.24 6.32
CA THR A 145 11.32 -15.60 6.18
C THR A 145 10.88 -16.20 7.52
N ASN A 146 11.59 -15.89 8.60
CA ASN A 146 11.23 -16.32 9.95
C ASN A 146 9.93 -15.66 10.44
N ILE A 147 9.70 -14.38 10.12
CA ILE A 147 8.49 -13.65 10.54
C ILE A 147 7.30 -13.98 9.61
N TYR A 148 7.55 -14.17 8.32
CA TYR A 148 6.52 -14.40 7.30
C TYR A 148 6.76 -15.71 6.53
N PRO A 149 6.47 -16.87 7.16
CA PRO A 149 6.71 -18.18 6.55
C PRO A 149 5.84 -18.45 5.30
N SER A 150 4.83 -17.62 5.05
CA SER A 150 3.93 -17.72 3.88
C SER A 150 4.50 -17.09 2.61
N MET A 151 5.74 -16.59 2.62
CA MET A 151 6.40 -16.10 1.40
C MET A 151 6.53 -17.23 0.37
N PRO A 152 6.19 -16.99 -0.92
CA PRO A 152 6.25 -18.05 -1.92
C PRO A 152 7.68 -18.59 -2.10
N ASP A 153 7.84 -19.91 -2.03
CA ASP A 153 9.10 -20.62 -2.29
C ASP A 153 9.79 -20.16 -3.57
N ALA A 154 9.03 -19.83 -4.61
CA ALA A 154 9.55 -19.35 -5.89
C ALA A 154 10.34 -18.04 -5.76
N VAL A 155 10.01 -17.18 -4.79
CA VAL A 155 10.76 -15.94 -4.51
C VAL A 155 11.98 -16.24 -3.62
N LEU A 156 11.83 -17.17 -2.68
CA LEU A 156 12.89 -17.51 -1.73
C LEU A 156 14.03 -18.33 -2.36
N LYS A 157 13.72 -19.16 -3.36
CA LYS A 157 14.67 -20.08 -4.00
C LYS A 157 15.39 -19.48 -5.22
N GLU A 158 14.85 -18.40 -5.77
CA GLU A 158 15.41 -17.71 -6.95
C GLU A 158 16.10 -16.42 -6.54
N GLU A 159 17.43 -16.44 -6.44
CA GLU A 159 18.24 -15.32 -5.95
C GLU A 159 18.02 -14.05 -6.78
N GLU A 160 18.00 -14.15 -8.11
CA GLU A 160 17.77 -13.02 -9.01
C GLU A 160 16.39 -12.38 -8.77
N LEU A 161 15.38 -13.20 -8.50
CA LEU A 161 14.03 -12.73 -8.22
C LEU A 161 13.97 -12.03 -6.85
N MET A 162 14.60 -12.60 -5.82
CA MET A 162 14.72 -11.96 -4.51
C MET A 162 15.43 -10.60 -4.62
N GLN A 163 16.54 -10.53 -5.35
CA GLN A 163 17.30 -9.29 -5.58
C GLN A 163 16.45 -8.21 -6.25
N LEU A 164 15.53 -8.59 -7.14
CA LEU A 164 14.57 -7.66 -7.73
C LEU A 164 13.56 -7.10 -6.70
N PHE A 165 13.12 -7.91 -5.74
CA PHE A 165 12.14 -7.50 -4.72
C PHE A 165 12.75 -6.84 -3.48
N LEU A 166 14.03 -7.08 -3.19
CA LEU A 166 14.71 -6.57 -2.00
C LEU A 166 14.55 -5.06 -1.79
N PRO A 167 14.76 -4.20 -2.81
CA PRO A 167 14.58 -2.75 -2.64
C PRO A 167 13.15 -2.37 -2.23
N VAL A 168 12.15 -3.09 -2.75
CA VAL A 168 10.74 -2.88 -2.43
C VAL A 168 10.44 -3.29 -1.01
N LEU A 169 10.85 -4.50 -0.63
CA LEU A 169 10.64 -5.03 0.71
C LEU A 169 11.30 -4.11 1.74
N ARG A 170 12.57 -3.74 1.56
CA ARG A 170 13.26 -2.82 2.48
C ARG A 170 12.57 -1.48 2.62
N ALA A 171 12.12 -0.88 1.52
CA ALA A 171 11.39 0.37 1.58
C ALA A 171 10.06 0.24 2.33
N ASP A 172 9.32 -0.83 2.07
CA ASP A 172 8.03 -1.11 2.72
C ASP A 172 8.19 -1.36 4.23
N PHE A 173 9.20 -2.11 4.64
CA PHE A 173 9.51 -2.28 6.06
C PHE A 173 9.98 -0.96 6.69
N ALA A 174 10.75 -0.14 5.99
CA ALA A 174 11.13 1.19 6.49
C ALA A 174 9.91 2.08 6.75
N LEU A 175 8.89 2.07 5.87
CA LEU A 175 7.64 2.84 6.07
C LEU A 175 6.98 2.52 7.42
N VAL A 176 7.04 1.25 7.82
CA VAL A 176 6.42 0.72 9.03
C VAL A 176 7.32 0.95 10.24
N GLU A 177 8.59 0.56 10.14
CA GLU A 177 9.53 0.51 11.26
C GLU A 177 10.01 1.89 11.72
N THR A 178 9.95 2.90 10.85
CA THR A 178 10.32 4.28 11.20
C THR A 178 9.10 5.16 11.50
N TYR A 179 7.90 4.58 11.55
CA TYR A 179 6.70 5.34 11.84
C TYR A 179 6.65 5.74 13.31
N ILE A 180 6.43 7.04 13.54
CA ILE A 180 6.19 7.61 14.86
C ILE A 180 4.78 8.20 14.82
N PRO A 181 3.83 7.68 15.63
CA PRO A 181 2.49 8.24 15.69
C PRO A 181 2.51 9.73 16.07
N PRO A 182 1.56 10.53 15.55
CA PRO A 182 1.45 11.95 15.87
C PRO A 182 1.06 12.24 17.32
#